data_AF-A0A5P3XCY9-F1
#
_entry.id   AF-A0A5P3XCY9-F1
#
_cell.length_a   1.000
_cell.length_b   1.000
_cell.length_c   1.000
_cell.angle_alpha   90.00
_cell.angle_beta   90.00
_cell.angle_gamma   90.00
#
_symmetry.space_group_name_H-M   'P 1'
#
loop_
_entity.id
_entity.type
_entity.pdbx_description
1 polymer ?
#
loop_
_entity_poly.entity_id
_entity_poly.type
_entity_poly.pdbx_seq_one_letter_code
_entity_poly.pdbx_strand_id
1 'polypeptide(L)'
;MCLITDFYQFKYSKNNCYIEFYMDRDAVLNIENALDERLSNCVTNRDSECAYMRLKELFENARLSSNSQYVEIRMNKCYMIYISNLQLYFRNQGQYAVLDVLYKYLQTCMVEEYESLKVFNILDEETKIRVLSNV
;
A
#
# COMPACT_ATOMS: atom_id res chain seq x y z
N MET A 1 15.03 -22.88 6.52
CA MET A 1 15.80 -21.63 6.63
C MET A 1 15.61 -20.90 5.30
N CYS A 2 14.57 -20.07 5.19
CA CYS A 2 14.28 -19.30 3.96
C CYS A 2 14.61 -17.84 4.26
N LEU A 3 15.84 -17.46 3.95
CA LEU A 3 16.33 -16.10 3.99
C LEU A 3 16.21 -15.53 2.57
N ILE A 4 15.63 -14.33 2.49
CA ILE A 4 15.59 -13.43 1.33
C ILE A 4 14.50 -13.78 0.30
N THR A 5 13.33 -13.13 0.44
CA THR A 5 12.44 -12.86 -0.69
C THR A 5 13.00 -11.65 -1.43
N ASP A 6 13.60 -11.91 -2.59
CA ASP A 6 14.28 -10.95 -3.45
C ASP A 6 13.34 -9.83 -3.95
N PHE A 7 13.44 -8.65 -3.34
CA PHE A 7 12.87 -7.42 -3.92
C PHE A 7 13.81 -6.88 -4.99
N TYR A 8 13.41 -6.93 -6.26
CA TYR A 8 14.15 -6.29 -7.34
C TYR A 8 13.81 -4.80 -7.41
N GLN A 9 14.73 -3.98 -6.92
CA GLN A 9 14.71 -2.53 -7.05
C GLN A 9 14.90 -2.15 -8.53
N PHE A 10 13.88 -1.62 -9.19
CA PHE A 10 14.07 -0.93 -10.46
C PHE A 10 14.54 0.51 -10.23
N LYS A 11 15.53 0.89 -11.04
CA LYS A 11 16.14 2.21 -11.15
C LYS A 11 15.07 3.30 -11.26
N TYR A 12 15.08 4.20 -10.29
CA TYR A 12 14.38 5.49 -10.24
C TYR A 12 14.12 6.11 -11.62
N SER A 13 12.85 6.19 -12.03
CA SER A 13 12.42 7.23 -12.97
C SER A 13 11.98 8.46 -12.15
N LYS A 14 12.48 9.64 -12.53
CA LYS A 14 12.24 10.94 -11.88
C LYS A 14 10.78 11.45 -11.97
N ASN A 15 9.79 10.56 -12.11
CA ASN A 15 8.38 10.91 -11.88
C ASN A 15 8.05 10.60 -10.42
N ASN A 16 8.38 11.59 -9.57
CA ASN A 16 8.72 11.49 -8.14
C ASN A 16 7.62 11.00 -7.17
N CYS A 17 6.43 10.62 -7.64
CA CYS A 17 5.26 10.39 -6.80
C CYS A 17 4.87 8.91 -6.63
N TYR A 18 5.44 8.00 -7.42
CA TYR A 18 5.09 6.57 -7.41
C TYR A 18 6.26 5.71 -6.92
N ILE A 19 5.94 4.56 -6.33
CA ILE A 19 6.85 3.46 -6.02
C ILE A 19 6.44 2.23 -6.82
N GLU A 20 7.42 1.54 -7.38
CA GLU A 20 7.24 0.32 -8.16
C GLU A 20 7.95 -0.83 -7.44
N PHE A 21 7.25 -1.95 -7.25
CA PHE A 21 7.80 -3.14 -6.60
C PHE A 21 7.09 -4.40 -7.07
N TYR A 22 7.76 -5.55 -6.93
CA TYR A 22 7.17 -6.86 -7.16
C TYR A 22 6.71 -7.48 -5.84
N MET A 23 5.59 -8.19 -5.88
CA MET A 23 5.04 -8.90 -4.73
C MET A 23 4.52 -10.28 -5.14
N ASP A 24 4.66 -11.25 -4.24
CA ASP A 24 4.09 -12.57 -4.43
C ASP A 24 2.55 -12.50 -4.53
N ARG A 25 1.97 -13.26 -5.45
CA ARG A 25 0.54 -13.23 -5.77
C ARG A 25 -0.33 -13.57 -4.55
N ASP A 26 0.09 -14.52 -3.72
CA ASP A 26 -0.64 -14.93 -2.52
C ASP A 26 -0.54 -13.86 -1.43
N ALA A 27 0.62 -13.18 -1.36
CA ALA A 27 0.79 -12.00 -0.50
C ALA A 27 -0.16 -10.86 -0.90
N VAL A 28 -0.36 -10.62 -2.21
CA VAL A 28 -1.32 -9.63 -2.71
C VAL A 28 -2.75 -10.00 -2.33
N LEU A 29 -3.15 -11.26 -2.52
CA LEU A 29 -4.49 -11.72 -2.12
C LEU A 29 -4.74 -11.53 -0.62
N ASN A 30 -3.73 -11.77 0.22
CA ASN A 30 -3.84 -11.52 1.67
C ASN A 30 -4.05 -10.04 2.00
N ILE A 31 -3.45 -9.12 1.24
CA ILE A 31 -3.66 -7.67 1.42
C ILE A 31 -5.08 -7.28 0.97
N GLU A 32 -5.57 -7.83 -0.14
CA GLU A 32 -6.95 -7.62 -0.60
C GLU A 32 -7.96 -8.03 0.48
N ASN A 33 -7.78 -9.21 1.08
CA ASN A 33 -8.63 -9.68 2.18
C ASN A 33 -8.59 -8.75 3.41
N ALA A 34 -7.40 -8.23 3.76
CA ALA A 34 -7.25 -7.27 4.86
C ALA A 34 -7.98 -5.95 4.58
N LEU A 35 -7.94 -5.47 3.33
CA LEU A 35 -8.66 -4.28 2.89
C LEU A 35 -10.17 -4.50 2.94
N ASP A 36 -10.66 -5.67 2.52
CA ASP A 36 -12.08 -6.02 2.60
C ASP A 36 -12.58 -6.08 4.04
N GLU A 37 -11.84 -6.73 4.93
CA GLU A 37 -12.16 -6.75 6.35
C GLU A 37 -12.17 -5.32 6.92
N ARG A 38 -11.18 -4.49 6.58
CA ARG A 38 -11.11 -3.12 7.08
C ARG A 38 -12.26 -2.25 6.57
N LEU A 39 -12.67 -2.40 5.31
CA LEU A 39 -13.77 -1.68 4.67
C LEU A 39 -15.14 -2.14 5.18
N SER A 40 -15.31 -3.42 5.51
CA SER A 40 -16.54 -3.92 6.14
C SER A 40 -16.76 -3.38 7.56
N ASN A 41 -15.69 -2.94 8.23
CA ASN A 41 -15.74 -2.33 9.54
C ASN A 41 -16.02 -0.83 9.41
N CYS A 42 -17.29 -0.41 9.60
CA CYS A 42 -17.88 0.94 9.41
C CYS A 42 -17.25 2.12 10.19
N VAL A 43 -16.00 2.02 10.65
CA VAL A 43 -15.31 2.99 11.54
C VAL A 43 -14.09 3.58 10.84
N THR A 44 -14.19 3.95 9.56
CA THR A 44 -13.16 4.70 8.83
C THR A 44 -13.63 6.10 8.50
N ASN A 45 -12.74 7.08 8.62
CA ASN A 45 -12.95 8.41 8.04
C ASN A 45 -13.05 8.27 6.49
N ARG A 46 -13.66 9.24 5.83
CA ARG A 46 -14.00 9.14 4.39
C ARG A 46 -12.76 9.10 3.50
N ASP A 47 -11.69 9.77 3.90
CA ASP A 47 -10.41 9.71 3.19
C ASP A 47 -9.78 8.31 3.27
N SER A 48 -9.87 7.67 4.43
CA SER A 48 -9.35 6.31 4.64
C SER A 48 -10.16 5.28 3.86
N GLU A 49 -11.49 5.41 3.85
CA GLU A 49 -12.37 4.57 3.04
C GLU A 49 -12.02 4.71 1.55
N CYS A 50 -11.89 5.95 1.06
CA CYS A 50 -11.45 6.24 -0.31
C CYS A 50 -10.08 5.60 -0.61
N ALA A 51 -9.10 5.78 0.27
CA ALA A 51 -7.77 5.21 0.09
C ALA A 51 -7.78 3.68 0.05
N TYR A 52 -8.54 3.03 0.93
CA TYR A 52 -8.61 1.56 0.99
C TYR A 52 -9.34 0.97 -0.21
N MET A 53 -10.40 1.61 -0.71
CA MET A 53 -11.04 1.20 -1.98
C MET A 53 -10.05 1.28 -3.15
N ARG A 54 -9.31 2.39 -3.27
CA ARG A 54 -8.32 2.57 -4.33
C ARG A 54 -7.14 1.60 -4.22
N LEU A 55 -6.66 1.36 -3.01
CA LEU A 55 -5.62 0.36 -2.77
C LEU A 55 -6.11 -1.04 -3.15
N LYS A 56 -7.36 -1.38 -2.81
CA LYS A 56 -7.95 -2.67 -3.18
C LYS A 56 -7.99 -2.83 -4.70
N GLU A 57 -8.54 -1.85 -5.42
CA GLU A 57 -8.55 -1.83 -6.89
C GLU A 57 -7.14 -1.99 -7.48
N LEU A 58 -6.14 -1.30 -6.90
CA LEU A 58 -4.75 -1.38 -7.33
C LEU A 58 -4.15 -2.78 -7.18
N PHE A 59 -4.33 -3.42 -6.02
CA PHE A 59 -3.85 -4.77 -5.77
C PHE A 59 -4.58 -5.82 -6.63
N GLU A 60 -5.91 -5.71 -6.73
CA GLU A 60 -6.72 -6.59 -7.57
C GLU A 60 -6.30 -6.50 -9.04
N ASN A 61 -6.15 -5.28 -9.57
CA ASN A 61 -5.72 -5.07 -10.95
C ASN A 61 -4.31 -5.64 -11.19
N ALA A 62 -3.37 -5.40 -10.27
CA ALA A 62 -2.02 -5.97 -10.36
C ALA A 62 -2.08 -7.51 -10.40
N ARG A 63 -2.87 -8.13 -9.52
CA ARG A 63 -3.05 -9.59 -9.45
C ARG A 63 -3.70 -10.17 -10.71
N LEU A 64 -4.70 -9.49 -11.27
CA LEU A 64 -5.45 -9.96 -12.44
C LEU A 64 -4.71 -9.69 -13.77
N SER A 65 -3.81 -8.72 -13.82
CA SER A 65 -3.09 -8.32 -15.04
C SER A 65 -2.09 -9.35 -15.57
N SER A 66 -1.64 -10.28 -14.72
CA SER A 66 -0.63 -11.28 -15.05
C SER A 66 -0.91 -12.59 -14.32
N ASN A 67 -0.53 -13.73 -14.90
CA ASN A 67 -0.59 -15.05 -14.25
C ASN A 67 0.73 -15.44 -13.58
N SER A 68 1.70 -14.51 -13.50
CA SER A 68 2.97 -14.72 -12.82
C SER A 68 2.79 -14.91 -11.31
N GLN A 69 3.69 -15.67 -10.69
CA GLN A 69 3.79 -15.82 -9.23
C GLN A 69 4.11 -14.48 -8.56
N TYR A 70 4.89 -13.63 -9.24
CA TYR A 70 5.18 -12.27 -8.79
C TYR A 70 4.49 -11.27 -9.69
N VAL A 71 3.77 -10.33 -9.08
CA VAL A 71 3.02 -9.29 -9.77
C VAL A 71 3.67 -7.93 -9.52
N GLU A 72 3.64 -7.08 -10.54
CA GLU A 72 4.19 -5.73 -10.50
C GLU A 72 3.15 -4.77 -9.92
N ILE A 73 3.58 -3.94 -8.97
CA ILE A 73 2.71 -2.99 -8.28
C ILE A 73 3.34 -1.61 -8.39
N ARG A 74 2.58 -0.68 -8.98
CA ARG A 74 2.92 0.73 -9.07
C ARG A 74 1.98 1.56 -8.22
N MET A 75 2.41 1.94 -7.03
CA MET A 75 1.59 2.61 -6.03
C MET A 75 2.02 4.06 -5.83
N ASN A 76 1.09 5.00 -5.65
CA ASN A 76 1.47 6.35 -5.25
C ASN A 76 1.97 6.37 -3.80
N LYS A 77 3.01 7.15 -3.54
CA LYS A 77 3.65 7.27 -2.22
C LYS A 77 2.69 7.81 -1.15
N CYS A 78 1.66 8.59 -1.51
CA CYS A 78 0.66 9.09 -0.56
C CYS A 78 -0.11 7.95 0.15
N TYR A 79 -0.21 6.77 -0.48
CA TYR A 79 -0.85 5.60 0.14
C TYR A 79 -0.07 5.00 1.30
N MET A 80 1.20 5.35 1.47
CA MET A 80 2.06 4.80 2.52
C MET A 80 1.47 4.98 3.93
N ILE A 81 0.84 6.14 4.19
CA ILE A 81 0.20 6.40 5.50
C ILE A 81 -0.98 5.45 5.73
N TYR A 82 -1.77 5.19 4.69
CA TYR A 82 -2.91 4.28 4.77
C TYR A 82 -2.44 2.82 4.94
N ILE A 83 -1.36 2.41 4.26
CA ILE A 83 -0.73 1.10 4.51
C ILE A 83 -0.20 1.00 5.95
N SER A 84 0.41 2.07 6.47
CA SER A 84 0.85 2.12 7.87
C SER A 84 -0.33 1.97 8.84
N ASN A 85 -1.44 2.65 8.59
CA ASN A 85 -2.64 2.58 9.43
C ASN A 85 -3.27 1.18 9.37
N LEU A 86 -3.30 0.57 8.19
CA LEU A 86 -3.79 -0.79 7.98
C LEU A 86 -2.91 -1.81 8.72
N GLN A 87 -1.59 -1.69 8.61
CA GLN A 87 -0.63 -2.52 9.34
C GLN A 87 -0.80 -2.39 10.86
N LEU A 88 -1.00 -1.17 11.37
CA LEU A 88 -1.22 -0.93 12.80
C LEU A 88 -2.52 -1.57 13.29
N TYR A 89 -3.58 -1.50 12.49
CA TYR A 89 -4.87 -2.13 12.80
C TYR A 89 -4.73 -3.65 12.94
N PHE A 90 -3.98 -4.28 12.03
CA PHE A 90 -3.79 -5.73 11.99
C PHE A 90 -2.55 -6.25 12.74
N ARG A 91 -1.81 -5.38 13.46
CA ARG A 91 -0.49 -5.72 14.03
C ARG A 91 -0.46 -6.97 14.92
N ASN A 92 -1.56 -7.26 15.60
CA ASN A 92 -1.69 -8.43 16.49
C ASN A 92 -2.41 -9.62 15.84
N GLN A 93 -2.80 -9.50 14.58
CA GLN A 93 -3.43 -10.55 13.80
C GLN A 93 -2.39 -11.22 12.89
N GLY A 94 -1.88 -12.37 13.32
CA GLY A 94 -0.81 -13.08 12.59
C GLY A 94 -1.17 -13.44 11.13
N GLN A 95 -2.47 -13.51 10.81
CA GLN A 95 -2.98 -13.74 9.47
C GLN A 95 -2.51 -12.70 8.45
N TYR A 96 -2.27 -11.45 8.87
CA TYR A 96 -1.88 -10.36 7.99
C TYR A 96 -0.44 -9.89 8.19
N ALA A 97 0.46 -10.81 8.57
CA ALA A 97 1.89 -10.53 8.72
C ALA A 97 2.53 -9.93 7.45
N VAL A 98 1.94 -10.19 6.27
CA VAL A 98 2.33 -9.58 4.99
C VAL A 98 2.29 -8.05 5.01
N LEU A 99 1.35 -7.44 5.75
CA LEU A 99 1.26 -5.98 5.88
C LEU A 99 2.45 -5.40 6.63
N ASP A 100 2.98 -6.12 7.62
CA ASP A 100 4.19 -5.71 8.35
C ASP A 100 5.42 -5.75 7.45
N VAL A 101 5.53 -6.78 6.61
CA VAL A 101 6.61 -6.89 5.61
C VAL A 101 6.51 -5.77 4.58
N LEU A 102 5.32 -5.54 4.02
CA LEU A 102 5.09 -4.46 3.05
C LEU A 102 5.42 -3.10 3.69
N TYR A 103 4.91 -2.81 4.88
CA TYR A 103 5.15 -1.53 5.54
C TYR A 103 6.65 -1.30 5.79
N LYS A 104 7.38 -2.30 6.29
CA LYS A 104 8.85 -2.20 6.51
C LYS A 104 9.61 -1.98 5.21
N TYR A 105 9.19 -2.65 4.13
CA TYR A 105 9.77 -2.44 2.80
C TYR A 105 9.57 -1.00 2.34
N LEU A 106 8.33 -0.50 2.35
CA LEU A 106 8.01 0.87 1.95
C LEU A 106 8.74 1.90 2.82
N GLN A 107 8.81 1.67 4.13
CA GLN A 107 9.53 2.54 5.07
C GLN A 107 11.03 2.62 4.73
N THR A 108 11.64 1.48 4.41
CA THR A 108 13.06 1.42 4.02
C THR A 108 13.30 2.13 2.68
N CYS A 109 12.38 2.01 1.73
CA CYS A 109 12.50 2.63 0.40
C CYS A 109 12.22 4.15 0.40
N MET A 110 11.44 4.66 1.36
CA MET A 110 10.95 6.05 1.37
C MET A 110 11.51 6.90 2.53
N VAL A 111 12.60 6.50 3.17
CA VAL A 111 13.18 7.21 4.33
C VAL A 111 13.38 8.69 4.06
N GLU A 112 13.95 9.05 2.90
CA GLU A 112 14.26 10.44 2.52
C GLU A 112 13.02 11.27 2.16
N GLU A 113 11.91 10.60 1.84
CA GLU A 113 10.67 11.23 1.35
C GLU A 113 9.59 11.31 2.42
N TYR A 114 9.81 10.69 3.58
CA TYR A 114 8.85 10.61 4.66
C TYR A 114 8.42 11.99 5.17
N GLU A 115 9.34 12.97 5.21
CA GLU A 115 9.02 14.36 5.57
C GLU A 115 8.08 15.02 4.55
N SER A 116 8.22 14.71 3.26
CA SER A 116 7.33 15.24 2.22
C SER A 116 5.91 14.65 2.33
N LEU A 117 5.80 13.39 2.78
CA LEU A 117 4.51 12.73 3.01
C LEU A 117 3.78 13.28 4.25
N LYS A 118 4.49 13.85 5.23
CA LYS A 118 3.84 14.54 6.37
C LYS A 118 3.00 15.74 5.92
N VAL A 119 3.38 16.39 4.82
CA VAL A 119 2.58 17.49 4.25
C VAL A 119 1.23 17.00 3.76
N PHE A 120 1.15 15.78 3.22
CA PHE A 120 -0.13 15.19 2.83
C PHE A 120 -1.06 14.96 4.04
N ASN A 121 -0.48 14.57 5.18
CA ASN A 121 -1.25 14.30 6.40
C ASN A 121 -1.95 15.52 7.00
N ILE A 122 -1.40 16.72 6.81
CA ILE A 122 -1.98 17.96 7.34
C ILE A 122 -3.06 18.56 6.43
N LEU A 123 -3.27 18.01 5.23
CA LEU A 123 -4.35 18.43 4.34
C LEU A 123 -5.72 18.06 4.93
N ASP A 124 -6.73 18.85 4.58
CA ASP A 124 -8.12 18.55 4.94
C ASP A 124 -8.63 17.29 4.21
N GLU A 125 -9.69 16.70 4.74
CA GLU A 125 -10.26 15.43 4.26
C GLU A 125 -10.69 15.51 2.78
N GLU A 126 -11.29 16.63 2.35
CA GLU A 126 -11.75 16.78 0.97
C GLU A 126 -10.58 16.86 -0.01
N THR A 127 -9.53 17.61 0.34
CA THR A 127 -8.31 17.70 -0.47
C THR A 127 -7.61 16.35 -0.57
N LYS A 128 -7.54 15.57 0.52
CA LYS A 128 -7.01 14.21 0.48
C LYS A 128 -7.81 13.31 -0.46
N ILE A 129 -9.14 13.30 -0.35
CA ILE A 129 -10.01 12.50 -1.22
C ILE A 129 -9.83 12.88 -2.69
N ARG A 130 -9.74 14.19 -3.01
CA ARG A 130 -9.48 14.66 -4.38
C ARG A 130 -8.14 14.18 -4.92
N VAL A 131 -7.08 14.22 -4.11
CA VAL A 131 -5.79 13.67 -4.51
C VAL A 131 -5.95 12.18 -4.75
N LEU A 132 -6.38 11.40 -3.74
CA LEU A 132 -6.53 9.94 -3.78
C LEU A 132 -7.42 9.42 -4.92
N SER A 133 -8.39 10.21 -5.37
CA SER A 133 -9.30 9.84 -6.46
C SER A 133 -8.71 10.04 -7.85
N ASN A 134 -7.68 10.88 -7.97
CA ASN A 134 -7.07 11.31 -9.23
C ASN A 134 -5.68 10.71 -9.49
N VAL A 135 -5.21 9.83 -8.61
CA VAL A 135 -3.88 9.21 -8.68
C VAL A 135 -3.84 7.93 -9.47
#